data_AF-A0A415DHH1-F1
#
_entry.id   AF-A0A415DHH1-F1
#
_cell.length_a   1.000
_cell.length_b   1.000
_cell.length_c   1.000
_cell.angle_alpha   90.00
_cell.angle_beta   90.00
_cell.angle_gamma   90.00
#
_symmetry.space_group_name_H-M   'P 1'
#
loop_
_entity.id
_entity.type
_entity.pdbx_description
1 polymer ?
#
loop_
_entity_poly.entity_id
_entity_poly.type
_entity_poly.pdbx_seq_one_letter_code
_entity_poly.pdbx_strand_id
1 'polypeptide(L)'
;MIENGEKPEEYREIKEHWIRRLVWIHDYIDDPCVFSEFVNELREPFGYTREELFKEYCAEFAYYSHVRFRYGYTKRTMLFKLDNISIGKGNPNWGAPEHEVFILKLGEKIDE
;
A
#
# COMPACT_ATOMS: atom_id res chain seq x y z
N MET A 1 -1.26 2.21 19.57
CA MET A 1 -1.39 3.08 18.39
C MET A 1 -2.45 2.58 17.42
N ILE A 2 -2.29 1.41 16.77
CA ILE A 2 -3.33 0.92 15.83
C ILE A 2 -4.52 0.32 16.59
N GLU A 3 -4.29 -0.58 17.55
CA GLU A 3 -5.38 -1.27 18.25
C GLU A 3 -6.32 -0.33 19.03
N ASN A 4 -5.79 0.77 19.56
CA ASN A 4 -6.55 1.80 20.28
C ASN A 4 -7.03 2.94 19.36
N GLY A 5 -6.83 2.84 18.04
CA GLY A 5 -7.34 3.80 17.05
C GLY A 5 -6.57 5.13 16.94
N GLU A 6 -5.51 5.34 17.71
CA GLU A 6 -4.68 6.56 17.66
C GLU A 6 -3.93 6.72 16.33
N LYS A 7 -3.63 5.59 15.66
CA LYS A 7 -2.98 5.53 14.35
C LYS A 7 -3.96 4.91 13.35
N PRO A 8 -4.65 5.74 12.53
CA PRO A 8 -5.64 5.28 11.56
C PRO A 8 -5.03 4.84 10.22
N GLU A 9 -3.70 4.78 10.12
CA GLU A 9 -2.98 4.48 8.87
C GLU A 9 -1.87 3.47 9.11
N GLU A 10 -1.65 2.58 8.15
CA GLU A 10 -0.44 1.75 8.10
C GLU A 10 0.40 2.11 6.88
N TYR A 11 1.71 2.23 7.09
CA TYR A 11 2.66 2.64 6.06
C TYR A 11 3.47 1.46 5.56
N ARG A 12 3.55 1.31 4.24
CA ARG A 12 4.39 0.30 3.58
C ARG A 12 5.34 0.96 2.60
N GLU A 13 6.64 0.70 2.73
CA GLU A 13 7.63 1.21 1.78
C GLU A 13 7.31 0.79 0.34
N ILE A 14 7.63 1.64 -0.63
CA ILE A 14 7.49 1.35 -2.06
C ILE A 14 8.60 0.36 -2.45
N LYS A 15 8.34 -0.92 -2.20
CA LYS A 15 9.21 -2.06 -2.51
C LYS A 15 8.45 -3.09 -3.31
N GLU A 16 9.16 -3.83 -4.15
CA GLU A 16 8.59 -4.83 -5.06
C GLU A 16 7.57 -5.75 -4.35
N HIS A 17 7.88 -6.22 -3.14
CA HIS A 17 7.01 -7.13 -2.39
C HIS A 17 5.67 -6.52 -1.99
N TRP A 18 5.60 -5.20 -1.76
CA TRP A 18 4.35 -4.49 -1.49
C TRP A 18 3.67 -4.08 -2.80
N ILE A 19 4.41 -3.66 -3.82
CA ILE A 19 3.88 -3.31 -5.14
C ILE A 19 3.09 -4.51 -5.72
N ARG A 20 3.68 -5.71 -5.70
CA ARG A 20 3.03 -6.96 -6.15
C ARG A 20 1.70 -7.26 -5.46
N ARG A 21 1.46 -6.71 -4.27
CA ARG A 21 0.27 -6.99 -3.46
C ARG A 21 -0.75 -5.86 -3.55
N LEU A 22 -0.27 -4.62 -3.56
CA LEU A 22 -1.11 -3.44 -3.43
C LEU A 22 -1.45 -2.80 -4.77
N VAL A 23 -0.87 -3.26 -5.88
CA VAL A 23 -1.12 -2.74 -7.23
C VAL A 23 -1.43 -3.90 -8.18
N TRP A 24 -2.46 -3.73 -9.02
CA TRP A 24 -2.81 -4.60 -10.13
C TRP A 24 -2.49 -3.91 -11.45
N ILE A 25 -1.98 -4.65 -12.42
CA ILE A 25 -1.62 -4.16 -13.77
C ILE A 25 -2.43 -5.00 -14.75
N HIS A 26 -3.39 -4.40 -15.46
CA HIS A 26 -4.39 -5.16 -16.24
C HIS A 26 -3.88 -5.66 -17.59
N ASP A 27 -3.07 -4.85 -18.28
CA ASP A 27 -2.80 -5.07 -19.72
C ASP A 27 -1.50 -5.86 -20.00
N TYR A 28 -0.74 -6.23 -18.96
CA TYR A 28 0.57 -6.88 -19.07
C TYR A 28 0.70 -8.11 -18.17
N ILE A 29 -0.37 -8.91 -18.11
CA ILE A 29 -0.51 -10.09 -17.25
C ILE A 29 0.73 -10.99 -17.43
N ASP A 30 1.63 -10.89 -16.47
CA ASP A 30 2.85 -11.65 -16.27
C ASP A 30 4.07 -11.37 -17.17
N ASP A 31 4.18 -10.21 -17.84
CA ASP A 31 5.50 -9.82 -18.41
C ASP A 31 6.44 -9.34 -17.27
N PRO A 32 7.51 -10.08 -16.93
CA PRO A 32 8.39 -9.71 -15.83
C PRO A 32 9.20 -8.45 -16.09
N CYS A 33 9.47 -8.12 -17.37
CA CYS A 33 10.19 -6.92 -17.75
C CYS A 33 9.33 -5.69 -17.51
N VAL A 34 8.07 -5.70 -17.96
CA VAL A 34 7.12 -4.59 -17.73
C VAL A 34 6.90 -4.36 -16.24
N PHE A 35 6.74 -5.43 -15.46
CA PHE A 35 6.61 -5.30 -14.01
C PHE A 35 7.86 -4.69 -13.37
N SER A 36 9.05 -5.10 -13.82
CA SER A 36 10.33 -4.54 -13.33
C SER A 36 10.48 -3.05 -13.67
N GLU A 37 10.12 -2.66 -14.89
CA GLU A 37 10.10 -1.26 -15.32
C GLU A 37 9.14 -0.43 -14.46
N PHE A 38 7.90 -0.87 -14.30
CA PHE A 38 6.92 -0.22 -13.45
C PHE A 38 7.42 -0.08 -12.00
N VAL A 39 8.06 -1.12 -11.44
CA VAL A 39 8.63 -1.07 -10.08
C VAL A 39 9.71 0.00 -9.98
N ASN A 40 10.58 0.13 -10.98
CA ASN A 40 11.64 1.14 -10.98
C ASN A 40 11.06 2.55 -11.09
N GLU A 41 10.13 2.78 -12.01
CA GLU A 41 9.47 4.08 -12.18
C GLU A 41 8.60 4.46 -10.98
N LEU A 42 7.98 3.49 -10.32
CA LEU A 42 7.22 3.76 -9.11
C LEU A 42 8.14 4.12 -7.94
N ARG A 43 9.36 3.57 -7.87
CA ARG A 43 10.33 3.95 -6.85
C ARG A 43 10.93 5.33 -7.12
N GLU A 44 11.25 5.61 -8.39
CA GLU A 44 11.92 6.83 -8.82
C GLU A 44 11.21 7.38 -10.07
N PRO A 45 10.10 8.13 -9.90
CA PRO A 45 9.32 8.62 -11.03
C PRO A 45 10.10 9.68 -11.79
N PHE A 46 10.50 9.36 -13.02
CA PHE A 46 11.29 10.25 -13.86
C PHE A 46 10.40 11.22 -14.64
N GLY A 47 9.92 12.27 -13.97
CA GLY A 47 9.13 13.33 -14.59
C GLY A 47 7.63 13.01 -14.75
N TYR A 48 7.17 11.85 -14.26
CA TYR A 48 5.76 11.48 -14.22
C TYR A 48 5.14 11.70 -12.85
N THR A 49 3.88 12.10 -12.82
CA THR A 49 3.01 11.99 -11.65
C THR A 49 2.62 10.52 -11.40
N ARG A 50 2.11 10.22 -10.21
CA ARG A 50 1.62 8.86 -9.88
C ARG A 50 0.43 8.48 -10.76
N GLU A 51 -0.43 9.44 -11.02
CA GLU A 51 -1.62 9.29 -11.86
C GLU A 51 -1.24 8.98 -13.31
N GLU A 52 -0.24 9.68 -13.87
CA GLU A 52 0.28 9.42 -15.22
C GLU A 52 0.90 8.03 -15.31
N LEU A 53 1.72 7.65 -14.33
CA LEU A 53 2.34 6.32 -14.28
C LEU A 53 1.29 5.20 -14.21
N PHE A 54 0.30 5.33 -13.32
CA PHE A 54 -0.76 4.32 -13.21
C PHE A 54 -1.58 4.23 -14.50
N LYS A 55 -1.81 5.35 -15.18
CA LYS A 55 -2.51 5.37 -16.46
C LYS A 55 -1.71 4.69 -17.58
N GLU A 56 -0.40 4.97 -17.68
CA GLU A 56 0.49 4.41 -18.70
C GLU A 56 0.56 2.88 -18.62
N TYR A 57 0.66 2.36 -17.40
CA TYR A 57 0.75 0.92 -17.15
C TYR A 57 -0.62 0.25 -16.99
N CYS A 58 -1.74 0.98 -17.16
CA CYS A 58 -3.08 0.48 -16.88
C CYS A 58 -3.17 -0.20 -15.49
N ALA A 59 -2.52 0.44 -14.52
CA ALA A 59 -2.40 -0.03 -13.16
C ALA A 59 -3.46 0.60 -12.24
N GLU A 60 -3.87 -0.15 -11.24
CA GLU A 60 -4.79 0.28 -10.19
C GLU A 60 -4.37 -0.26 -8.83
N PHE A 61 -4.86 0.36 -7.75
CA PHE A 61 -4.67 -0.22 -6.43
C PHE A 61 -5.48 -1.52 -6.29
N ALA A 62 -4.86 -2.53 -5.70
CA ALA A 62 -5.52 -3.80 -5.44
C ALA A 62 -6.74 -3.61 -4.53
N TYR A 63 -7.82 -4.32 -4.82
CA TYR A 63 -9.03 -4.25 -4.01
C TYR A 63 -8.97 -5.24 -2.85
N TYR A 64 -8.84 -4.70 -1.62
CA TYR A 64 -8.99 -5.46 -0.39
C TYR A 64 -10.08 -4.83 0.48
N SER A 65 -10.96 -5.66 1.04
CA SER A 65 -12.02 -5.19 1.94
C SER A 65 -11.53 -4.97 3.38
N HIS A 66 -10.52 -5.74 3.81
CA HIS A 66 -10.03 -5.75 5.18
C HIS A 66 -8.53 -5.99 5.23
N VAL A 67 -7.90 -5.54 6.31
CA VAL A 67 -6.52 -5.86 6.66
C VAL A 67 -6.46 -6.50 8.04
N ARG A 68 -5.75 -7.63 8.13
CA ARG A 68 -5.54 -8.35 9.39
C ARG A 68 -4.11 -8.12 9.88
N PHE A 69 -3.97 -7.57 11.08
CA PHE A 69 -2.69 -7.52 11.78
C PHE A 69 -2.58 -8.69 12.75
N ARG A 70 -1.35 -9.17 12.94
CA ARG A 70 -1.02 -10.23 13.89
C ARG A 70 0.02 -9.73 14.89
N TYR A 71 -0.17 -10.09 16.15
CA TYR A 71 0.80 -9.81 17.22
C TYR A 71 1.98 -10.78 17.13
N GLY A 72 2.94 -10.49 16.26
CA GLY A 72 4.13 -11.31 16.05
C GLY A 72 3.77 -12.78 15.78
N TYR A 73 4.37 -13.69 16.54
CA TYR A 73 4.14 -15.13 16.44
C TYR A 73 2.98 -15.63 17.32
N THR A 74 2.22 -14.74 17.96
CA THR A 74 1.07 -15.16 18.79
C THR A 74 -0.16 -15.47 17.94
N LYS A 75 -1.16 -16.10 18.57
CA LYS A 75 -2.48 -16.34 17.95
C LYS A 75 -3.33 -15.08 17.85
N ARG A 76 -2.99 -14.01 18.58
CA ARG A 76 -3.80 -12.79 18.65
C ARG A 76 -3.72 -12.03 17.32
N THR A 77 -4.89 -11.76 16.76
CA THR A 77 -5.07 -10.97 15.53
C THR A 77 -6.05 -9.84 15.78
N MET A 78 -5.98 -8.82 14.94
CA MET A 78 -6.94 -7.72 14.89
C MET A 78 -7.30 -7.49 13.41
N LEU A 79 -8.59 -7.33 13.12
CA LEU A 79 -9.09 -7.11 11.77
C LEU A 79 -9.65 -5.69 11.69
N PHE A 80 -9.30 -4.98 10.61
CA PHE A 80 -9.83 -3.65 10.32
C PHE A 80 -10.38 -3.62 8.92
N LYS A 81 -11.47 -2.86 8.73
CA LYS A 81 -11.87 -2.45 7.39
C LYS A 81 -10.74 -1.66 6.74
N LEU A 82 -10.48 -1.93 5.46
CA LEU A 82 -9.56 -1.12 4.66
C LEU A 82 -10.38 -0.12 3.86
N ASP A 83 -10.27 1.17 4.21
CA ASP A 83 -11.06 2.22 3.58
C ASP A 83 -10.42 2.72 2.29
N ASN A 84 -9.09 2.79 2.22
CA ASN A 84 -8.37 3.24 1.03
C ASN A 84 -6.92 2.75 1.00
N ILE A 85 -6.36 2.64 -0.20
CA ILE A 85 -4.92 2.53 -0.46
C ILE A 85 -4.51 3.73 -1.30
N SER A 86 -3.43 4.40 -0.93
CA SER A 86 -2.83 5.48 -1.73
C SER A 86 -1.31 5.47 -1.62
N ILE A 87 -0.64 6.31 -2.41
CA ILE A 87 0.79 6.60 -2.27
C ILE A 87 0.94 8.07 -1.86
N GLY A 88 1.82 8.35 -0.92
CA GLY A 88 2.13 9.72 -0.52
C GLY A 88 3.02 9.79 0.71
N LYS A 89 3.20 10.99 1.25
CA LYS A 89 3.93 11.21 2.51
C LYS A 89 3.02 10.93 3.71
N GLY A 90 3.40 9.95 4.52
CA GLY A 90 2.69 9.64 5.76
C GLY A 90 2.92 10.69 6.86
N ASN A 91 2.15 10.60 7.94
CA ASN A 91 2.29 11.44 9.12
C ASN A 91 3.50 11.02 9.99
N PRO A 92 4.53 11.87 10.16
CA PRO A 92 5.72 11.56 10.96
C PRO A 92 5.41 11.26 12.43
N ASN A 93 4.36 11.85 13.01
CA ASN A 93 3.94 11.59 14.40
C ASN A 93 3.46 10.14 14.61
N TRP A 94 3.11 9.45 13.53
CA TRP A 94 2.74 8.04 13.53
C TRP A 94 3.87 7.12 13.06
N GLY A 95 5.09 7.65 12.94
CA GLY A 95 6.27 6.91 12.52
C GLY A 95 6.41 6.73 11.01
N ALA A 96 5.80 7.60 10.21
CA ALA A 96 6.03 7.61 8.76
C ALA A 96 7.47 8.03 8.43
N PRO A 97 8.11 7.45 7.41
CA PRO A 97 9.37 7.95 6.89
C PRO A 97 9.17 9.27 6.13
N GLU A 98 10.27 9.97 5.83
CA GLU A 98 10.25 11.27 5.12
C GLU A 98 9.94 11.17 3.61
N HIS A 99 10.05 9.95 3.06
CA HIS A 99 9.78 9.65 1.66
C HIS A 99 8.37 9.07 1.46
N GLU A 100 7.93 8.97 0.20
CA GLU A 100 6.62 8.42 -0.12
C GLU A 100 6.52 6.92 0.21
N VAL A 101 5.35 6.55 0.71
CA VAL A 101 4.99 5.19 1.08
C VAL A 101 3.60 4.87 0.55
N PHE A 102 3.27 3.59 0.48
CA PHE A 102 1.87 3.20 0.47
C PHE A 102 1.23 3.53 1.83
N ILE A 103 0.08 4.18 1.79
CA ILE A 103 -0.74 4.53 2.95
C ILE A 103 -2.00 3.67 2.90
N LEU A 104 -2.15 2.79 3.88
CA LEU A 104 -3.33 1.94 4.05
C LEU A 104 -4.21 2.61 5.10
N LYS A 105 -5.30 3.24 4.66
CA LYS A 105 -6.24 3.92 5.55
C LYS A 105 -7.16 2.89 6.22
N LEU A 106 -7.10 2.84 7.54
CA LEU A 106 -7.85 1.90 8.36
C LEU A 106 -9.19 2.52 8.75
N GLY A 107 -10.26 1.73 8.58
CA GLY A 107 -11.60 2.06 9.04
C GLY A 107 -11.89 1.43 10.40
N GLU A 108 -13.13 1.01 10.59
CA GLU A 108 -13.60 0.39 11.83
C GLU A 108 -12.87 -0.93 12.13
N LYS A 109 -12.56 -1.14 13.42
CA LYS A 109 -12.09 -2.44 13.92
C LYS A 109 -13.25 -3.41 13.93
N ILE A 110 -13.01 -4.62 13.43
CA ILE A 110 -13.96 -5.72 13.47
C ILE A 110 -13.55 -6.65 14.60
N ASP A 111 -14.46 -6.82 15.56
CA ASP A 111 -14.30 -7.83 16.60
C ASP A 111 -14.75 -9.18 16.01
N GLU A 112 -13.79 -10.11 15.86
CA GLU A 112 -14.02 -11.51 15.48
C GLU A 112 -14.38 -12.36 16.71
#